data_AF-B0JX42-F1
#
_entry.id   AF-B0JX42-F1
#
_cell.length_a   1.000
_cell.length_b   1.000
_cell.length_c   1.000
_cell.angle_alpha   90.00
_cell.angle_beta   90.00
_cell.angle_gamma   90.00
#
_symmetry.space_group_name_H-M   'P 1'
#
loop_
_entity.id
_entity.type
_entity.pdbx_description
1 polymer ?
#
loop_
_entity_poly.entity_id
_entity_poly.type
_entity_poly.pdbx_seq_one_letter_code
_entity_poly.pdbx_strand_id
1 'polypeptide(L)'
;MAGVGLDGGFFDAPNSTAITAFARDGSVLGQVSNTGTGIEFMGLVTSNGSAAIAGLQFSLIGPEPAGFAIDSLRFGLPGQVNPPQKTPEPASVLGLLAIGALGAGSVLKRKLK
;
A
#
# COMPACT_ATOMS: atom_id res chain seq x y z
N MET A 1 3.45 -21.48 -4.88
CA MET A 1 4.07 -20.14 -4.75
C MET A 1 4.27 -19.85 -3.30
N ALA A 2 5.41 -19.31 -2.88
CA ALA A 2 5.49 -18.64 -1.60
C ALA A 2 5.79 -17.18 -1.86
N GLY A 3 5.00 -16.33 -1.23
CA GLY A 3 5.15 -14.89 -1.29
C GLY A 3 5.40 -14.33 0.10
N VAL A 4 5.82 -13.08 0.09
CA VAL A 4 5.85 -12.21 1.26
C VAL A 4 5.15 -10.91 0.91
N GLY A 5 4.38 -10.38 1.85
CA GLY A 5 3.67 -9.13 1.68
C GLY A 5 3.51 -8.43 3.01
N LEU A 6 3.50 -7.10 2.95
CA LEU A 6 3.40 -6.23 4.10
C LEU A 6 2.90 -4.86 3.68
N ASP A 7 2.44 -4.09 4.66
CA ASP A 7 2.14 -2.68 4.48
C ASP A 7 3.38 -1.87 4.87
N GLY A 8 3.99 -1.24 3.88
CA GLY A 8 5.02 -0.22 4.07
C GLY A 8 4.35 1.13 4.17
N GLY A 9 4.74 1.96 5.12
CA GLY A 9 3.97 3.17 5.37
C GLY A 9 4.73 4.35 5.94
N PHE A 10 4.02 5.48 5.92
CA PHE A 10 4.52 6.82 6.25
C PHE A 10 5.64 7.29 5.34
N PHE A 11 5.61 6.88 4.07
CA PHE A 11 6.57 7.36 3.08
C PHE A 11 6.27 8.82 2.70
N ASP A 12 7.28 9.67 2.77
CA ASP A 12 7.23 11.05 2.28
C ASP A 12 7.90 11.20 0.91
N ALA A 13 8.61 10.17 0.44
CA ALA A 13 9.23 10.18 -0.88
C ALA A 13 9.05 8.84 -1.63
N PRO A 14 8.78 8.85 -2.95
CA PRO A 14 8.77 7.63 -3.75
C PRO A 14 10.20 7.10 -3.96
N ASN A 15 10.34 5.79 -4.17
CA ASN A 15 11.62 5.09 -4.38
C ASN A 15 12.65 5.34 -3.25
N SER A 16 12.16 5.56 -2.04
CA SER A 16 12.97 5.92 -0.87
C SER A 16 13.27 4.72 0.02
N THR A 17 12.37 3.74 0.04
CA THR A 17 12.43 2.54 0.87
C THR A 17 12.28 1.29 0.01
N ALA A 18 13.11 0.28 0.28
CA ALA A 18 13.06 -1.00 -0.40
C ALA A 18 12.99 -2.18 0.57
N ILE A 19 12.34 -3.25 0.12
CA ILE A 19 12.34 -4.57 0.74
C ILE A 19 13.08 -5.50 -0.19
N THR A 20 14.15 -6.11 0.32
CA THR A 20 14.91 -7.14 -0.39
C THR A 20 14.62 -8.50 0.21
N ALA A 21 14.26 -9.47 -0.62
CA ALA A 21 14.03 -10.85 -0.22
C ALA A 21 15.29 -11.69 -0.41
N PHE A 22 15.55 -12.59 0.54
CA PHE A 22 16.71 -13.48 0.55
C PHE A 22 16.29 -14.94 0.66
N ALA A 23 17.07 -15.82 0.04
CA ALA A 23 17.00 -17.25 0.26
C ALA A 23 17.78 -17.66 1.53
N ARG A 24 17.66 -18.95 1.91
CA ARG A 24 18.30 -19.50 3.12
C ARG A 24 19.83 -19.46 3.09
N ASP A 25 20.41 -19.45 1.90
CA ASP A 25 21.86 -19.35 1.69
C ASP A 25 22.34 -17.88 1.65
N GLY A 26 21.45 -16.92 1.87
CA GLY A 26 21.75 -15.49 1.81
C GLY A 26 21.78 -14.89 0.40
N SER A 27 21.44 -15.67 -0.64
CA SER A 27 21.29 -15.12 -2.00
C SER A 27 20.07 -14.20 -2.11
N VAL A 28 20.19 -13.14 -2.91
CA VAL A 28 19.08 -12.21 -3.19
C VAL A 28 18.11 -12.85 -4.17
N LEU A 29 16.82 -12.88 -3.80
CA LEU A 29 15.73 -13.38 -4.63
C LEU A 29 15.03 -12.28 -5.42
N GLY A 30 15.01 -11.06 -4.89
CA GLY A 30 14.36 -9.91 -5.52
C GLY A 30 14.21 -8.73 -4.57
N GLN A 31 13.82 -7.59 -5.13
CA GLN A 31 13.61 -6.35 -4.40
C GLN A 31 12.39 -5.62 -4.95
N VAL A 32 11.64 -4.96 -4.06
CA VAL A 32 10.59 -3.99 -4.41
C VAL A 32 10.82 -2.70 -3.65
N SER A 33 10.60 -1.56 -4.29
CA SER A 33 10.64 -0.23 -3.68
C SER A 33 9.25 0.39 -3.63
N ASN A 34 9.03 1.30 -2.68
CA ASN A 34 7.79 2.07 -2.66
C ASN A 34 7.71 2.95 -3.92
N THR A 35 6.51 3.06 -4.48
CA THR A 35 6.25 3.83 -5.70
C THR A 35 5.54 5.14 -5.41
N GLY A 36 4.90 5.25 -4.24
CA GLY A 36 4.18 6.43 -3.80
C GLY A 36 4.53 6.87 -2.38
N THR A 37 3.79 7.86 -1.92
CA THR A 37 3.80 8.35 -0.53
C THR A 37 2.67 7.71 0.28
N GLY A 38 2.69 7.87 1.60
CA GLY A 38 1.67 7.32 2.49
C GLY A 38 1.91 5.84 2.77
N ILE A 39 0.86 5.01 2.66
CA ILE A 39 0.89 3.56 2.92
C ILE A 39 0.71 2.79 1.61
N GLU A 40 1.59 1.83 1.37
CA GLU A 40 1.60 0.97 0.18
C GLU A 40 1.78 -0.49 0.58
N PHE A 41 0.99 -1.37 -0.06
CA PHE A 41 1.25 -2.80 0.03
C PHE A 41 2.48 -3.14 -0.81
N MET A 42 3.49 -3.73 -0.18
CA MET A 42 4.72 -4.14 -0.85
C MET A 42 4.84 -5.66 -0.77
N GLY A 43 5.02 -6.31 -1.92
CA GLY A 43 5.03 -7.76 -2.00
C GLY A 43 6.03 -8.31 -3.00
N LEU A 44 6.58 -9.47 -2.67
CA LEU A 44 7.48 -10.25 -3.52
C LEU A 44 7.00 -11.70 -3.57
N VAL A 45 7.13 -12.30 -4.75
CA VAL A 45 6.69 -13.68 -5.01
C VAL A 45 7.74 -14.40 -5.85
N THR A 46 8.00 -15.66 -5.50
CA THR A 46 8.90 -16.51 -6.30
C THR A 46 8.22 -16.88 -7.62
N SER A 47 8.91 -16.67 -8.74
CA SER A 47 8.40 -16.90 -10.09
C SER A 47 8.04 -18.36 -10.37
N ASN A 48 8.83 -19.30 -9.83
CA ASN A 48 8.59 -20.74 -9.93
C ASN A 48 7.67 -21.29 -8.83
N GLY A 49 7.20 -20.40 -7.96
CA GLY A 49 6.33 -20.73 -6.86
C GLY A 49 6.95 -21.55 -5.72
N SER A 50 8.28 -21.63 -5.63
CA SER A 50 8.99 -22.27 -4.52
C SER A 50 8.89 -21.49 -3.20
N ALA A 51 9.01 -22.18 -2.07
CA ALA A 51 9.12 -21.58 -0.74
C ALA A 51 10.54 -21.09 -0.42
N ALA A 52 11.12 -20.30 -1.32
CA ALA A 52 12.52 -19.89 -1.24
C ALA A 52 12.77 -18.68 -0.33
N ILE A 53 11.80 -17.77 -0.16
CA ILE A 53 11.97 -16.56 0.66
C ILE A 53 12.12 -16.97 2.12
N ALA A 54 13.28 -16.65 2.70
CA ALA A 54 13.66 -16.99 4.08
C ALA A 54 14.20 -15.81 4.89
N GLY A 55 14.44 -14.66 4.26
CA GLY A 55 14.86 -13.44 4.92
C GLY A 55 14.36 -12.20 4.19
N LEU A 56 14.24 -11.11 4.95
CA LEU A 56 13.93 -9.78 4.42
C LEU A 56 14.93 -8.77 4.97
N GLN A 57 15.31 -7.81 4.13
CA GLN A 57 15.99 -6.60 4.56
C GLN A 57 15.15 -5.39 4.16
N PHE A 58 14.94 -4.49 5.11
CA PHE A 58 14.33 -3.19 4.89
C PHE A 58 15.42 -2.15 4.83
N SER A 59 15.38 -1.27 3.83
CA SER A 59 16.44 -0.28 3.64
C SER A 59 15.90 1.02 3.11
N LEU A 60 16.43 2.11 3.63
CA LEU A 60 16.38 3.40 2.95
C LEU A 60 17.36 3.34 1.78
N ILE A 61 16.84 3.43 0.57
CA ILE A 61 17.60 3.44 -0.69
C ILE A 61 17.63 4.84 -1.33
N GLY A 62 16.88 5.77 -0.76
CA GLY A 62 16.87 7.18 -1.13
C GLY A 62 16.51 8.05 0.09
N PRO A 63 16.43 9.37 -0.10
CA PRO A 63 16.02 10.28 0.97
C PRO A 63 14.57 9.98 1.37
N GLU A 64 14.36 9.61 2.64
CA GLU A 64 13.04 9.41 3.24
C GLU A 64 12.96 10.24 4.53
N PRO A 65 12.38 11.46 4.48
CA PRO A 65 12.36 12.38 5.62
C PRO A 65 11.68 11.80 6.87
N ALA A 66 10.66 10.97 6.71
CA ALA A 66 9.87 10.42 7.83
C ALA A 66 10.37 9.07 8.35
N GLY A 67 11.32 8.43 7.64
CA GLY A 67 11.62 7.01 7.83
C GLY A 67 10.51 6.11 7.26
N PHE A 68 10.39 4.89 7.76
CA PHE A 68 9.36 3.97 7.30
C PHE A 68 8.78 3.14 8.44
N ALA A 69 7.50 2.77 8.30
CA ALA A 69 6.81 1.80 9.12
C ALA A 69 6.57 0.51 8.33
N ILE A 70 6.59 -0.63 9.04
CA ILE A 70 6.26 -1.95 8.50
C ILE A 70 5.14 -2.53 9.36
N ASP A 71 4.05 -2.95 8.73
CA ASP A 71 2.94 -3.62 9.39
C ASP A 71 2.43 -4.82 8.57
N SER A 72 1.65 -5.70 9.21
CA SER A 72 0.94 -6.81 8.58
C SER A 72 1.84 -7.76 7.76
N LEU A 73 3.09 -7.96 8.19
CA LEU A 73 4.05 -8.88 7.59
C LEU A 73 3.49 -10.31 7.50
N ARG A 74 3.41 -10.86 6.29
CA ARG A 74 2.89 -12.21 6.03
C ARG A 74 3.79 -12.97 5.06
N PHE A 75 4.13 -14.19 5.43
CA PHE A 75 4.64 -15.21 4.52
C PHE A 75 3.53 -16.21 4.23
N GLY A 76 3.36 -16.61 2.98
CA GLY A 76 2.28 -17.53 2.65
C GLY A 76 2.33 -18.10 1.25
N LEU A 77 1.48 -19.08 1.01
CA LEU A 77 1.23 -19.70 -0.29
C LEU A 77 0.49 -18.73 -1.24
N PRO A 78 0.28 -19.04 -2.55
CA PRO A 78 -0.48 -18.12 -3.40
C PRO A 78 -1.90 -17.96 -2.85
N GLY A 79 -2.39 -16.73 -2.81
CA GLY A 79 -3.70 -16.38 -2.24
C GLY A 79 -3.74 -16.24 -0.71
N GLN A 80 -2.64 -16.48 0.01
CA GLN A 80 -2.54 -16.21 1.45
C GLN A 80 -1.88 -14.87 1.76
N VAL A 81 -1.15 -14.32 0.80
CA VAL A 81 -0.52 -13.00 0.87
C VAL A 81 -1.36 -12.04 0.03
N ASN A 82 -2.43 -11.53 0.63
CA ASN A 82 -3.35 -10.61 -0.04
C ASN A 82 -3.14 -9.18 0.47
N PRO A 83 -3.21 -8.18 -0.41
CA PRO A 83 -3.18 -6.78 0.00
C PRO A 83 -4.35 -6.46 0.93
N PRO A 84 -4.24 -5.41 1.76
CA PRO A 84 -5.33 -4.97 2.61
C PRO A 84 -6.61 -4.77 1.80
N GLN A 85 -7.71 -5.28 2.32
CA GLN A 85 -9.00 -5.12 1.66
C GLN A 85 -9.38 -3.65 1.72
N LYS A 86 -9.60 -3.00 0.57
CA LYS A 86 -10.10 -1.63 0.53
C LYS A 86 -11.48 -1.60 1.16
N THR A 87 -11.64 -0.83 2.22
CA THR A 87 -12.95 -0.54 2.79
C THR A 87 -13.72 0.32 1.77
N PRO A 88 -14.91 -0.08 1.31
CA PRO A 88 -15.69 0.74 0.39
C PRO A 88 -15.94 2.11 1.02
N GLU A 89 -15.79 3.17 0.22
CA GLU A 89 -16.18 4.50 0.68
C GLU A 89 -17.66 4.50 1.05
N PRO A 90 -18.04 5.13 2.18
CA PRO A 90 -19.43 5.23 2.56
C PRO A 90 -20.25 5.90 1.46
N ALA A 91 -21.35 5.27 1.02
CA ALA A 91 -22.30 5.89 0.08
C ALA A 91 -22.85 7.23 0.59
N SER A 92 -22.72 7.51 1.89
CA SER A 92 -23.05 8.79 2.51
C SER A 92 -22.21 9.97 2.00
N VAL A 93 -21.02 9.77 1.42
CA VAL A 93 -20.22 10.87 0.84
C VAL A 93 -20.94 11.50 -0.35
N LEU A 94 -21.42 10.67 -1.29
CA LEU A 94 -22.26 11.12 -2.41
C LEU A 94 -23.58 11.69 -1.93
N GLY A 95 -24.19 11.08 -0.91
CA GLY A 95 -25.41 11.58 -0.29
C GLY A 95 -25.24 12.99 0.29
N LEU A 96 -24.14 13.22 1.02
CA LEU A 96 -23.82 14.52 1.60
C LEU A 96 -23.53 15.57 0.51
N LEU A 97 -22.80 15.20 -0.53
CA LEU A 97 -22.54 16.08 -1.68
C LEU A 97 -23.82 16.47 -2.41
N ALA A 98 -24.74 15.52 -2.62
CA ALA A 98 -26.03 15.77 -3.26
C ALA A 98 -26.91 16.71 -2.42
N ILE A 99 -26.98 16.50 -1.10
CA ILE A 99 -27.72 17.38 -0.18
C ILE A 99 -27.12 18.79 -0.18
N GLY A 100 -25.78 18.90 -0.15
CA GLY A 100 -25.07 20.18 -0.24
C GLY A 100 -25.38 20.93 -1.53
N ALA A 101 -25.36 20.24 -2.67
CA ALA A 101 -25.68 20.83 -3.98
C ALA A 101 -27.14 21.30 -4.07
N LEU A 102 -28.09 20.51 -3.54
CA LEU A 102 -29.50 20.88 -3.47
C LEU A 102 -29.71 22.11 -2.58
N GLY A 103 -29.03 22.17 -1.43
CA GLY A 103 -29.05 23.34 -0.54
C GLY A 103 -28.50 24.60 -1.22
N ALA A 104 -27.33 24.52 -1.84
CA ALA A 104 -26.70 25.63 -2.56
C ALA A 104 -27.57 26.13 -3.74
N GLY A 105 -28.11 25.21 -4.54
CA GLY A 105 -29.02 25.54 -5.65
C GLY A 105 -30.31 26.22 -5.18
N SER A 106 -30.84 25.82 -4.03
CA SER A 106 -32.04 26.43 -3.42
C SER A 106 -31.79 27.87 -2.97
N VAL A 107 -30.61 28.16 -2.41
CA VAL A 107 -30.20 29.51 -2.01
C VAL A 107 -29.98 30.41 -3.23
N LEU A 108 -29.30 29.91 -4.26
CA LEU A 108 -29.07 30.66 -5.51
C LEU A 108 -30.38 31.03 -6.21
N LYS A 109 -31.34 30.10 -6.30
CA LYS A 109 -32.69 30.40 -6.85
C LYS A 109 -33.43 31.51 -6.09
N ARG A 110 -33.24 31.63 -4.78
CA ARG A 110 -33.87 32.67 -3.98
C ARG A 110 -33.23 34.05 -4.17
N LYS A 111 -31.96 34.13 -4.56
CA LYS A 111 -31.26 35.41 -4.82
C LYS A 111 -31.47 35.96 -6.23
N LEU A 112 -31.87 35.11 -7.18
CA LEU A 112 -32.12 35.47 -8.57
C LEU A 112 -33.58 35.91 -8.83
N LYS A 113 -34.40 35.96 -7.77
CA LYS A 113 -35.81 36.35 -7.81
C LYS A 113 -35.99 37.58 -6.93
#